data_AF-A0A9P6M4E9-F1
#
_entry.id   AF-A0A9P6M4E9-F1
#
_cell.length_a   1.000
_cell.length_b   1.000
_cell.length_c   1.000
_cell.angle_alpha   90.00
_cell.angle_beta   90.00
_cell.angle_gamma   90.00
#
_symmetry.space_group_name_H-M   'P 1'
#
loop_
_entity.id
_entity.type
_entity.pdbx_description
1 polymer ?
#
loop_
_entity_poly.entity_id
_entity_poly.type
_entity_poly.pdbx_seq_one_letter_code
_entity_poly.pdbx_strand_id
1 'polypeptide(L)'
;MIVCSTAPCHAAAESILVDMDSRVDSCEDFSAYACSFFAMLAVCSVAQVATLVEQIRKGARSPARGRINGAVQNSAEFATAFGCSNAAPMSPAKKCELW
;
A
#
# COMPACT_ATOMS: atom_id res chain seq x y z
N MET A 1 16.28 -16.98 -4.05
CA MET A 1 16.17 -15.51 -3.93
C MET A 1 17.50 -14.92 -4.38
N ILE A 2 17.52 -14.25 -5.54
CA ILE A 2 18.73 -13.59 -6.02
C ILE A 2 18.71 -12.18 -5.45
N VAL A 3 19.52 -11.94 -4.42
CA VAL A 3 19.75 -10.60 -3.89
C VAL A 3 20.80 -9.94 -4.78
N CYS A 4 20.52 -8.71 -5.19
CA CYS A 4 21.37 -7.94 -6.09
C CYS A 4 22.37 -7.13 -5.26
N SER A 5 23.68 -7.30 -5.53
CA SER A 5 24.79 -6.76 -4.72
C SER A 5 25.66 -5.73 -5.44
N THR A 6 25.25 -5.28 -6.63
CA THR A 6 26.00 -4.25 -7.36
C THR A 6 25.71 -2.87 -6.77
N ALA A 7 26.71 -1.98 -6.78
CA ALA A 7 26.55 -0.59 -6.33
C ALA A 7 25.30 0.13 -6.88
N PRO A 8 24.98 0.08 -8.20
CA PRO A 8 23.76 0.71 -8.71
C PRO A 8 22.47 0.10 -8.12
N CYS A 9 22.51 -1.17 -7.73
CA CYS A 9 21.37 -1.85 -7.13
C CYS A 9 21.10 -1.37 -5.70
N HIS A 10 22.16 -1.23 -4.91
CA HIS A 10 22.06 -0.65 -3.57
C HIS A 10 21.56 0.79 -3.62
N ALA A 11 22.08 1.61 -4.54
CA ALA A 11 21.62 2.98 -4.72
C ALA A 11 20.12 3.04 -5.10
N ALA A 12 19.64 2.14 -5.96
CA ALA A 12 18.23 2.05 -6.31
C ALA A 12 17.37 1.62 -5.10
N ALA A 13 17.84 0.64 -4.31
CA ALA A 13 17.14 0.19 -3.11
C ALA A 13 17.05 1.30 -2.05
N GLU A 14 18.13 2.05 -1.82
CA GLU A 14 18.16 3.18 -0.89
C GLU A 14 17.19 4.29 -1.31
N SER A 15 17.10 4.60 -2.61
CA SER A 15 16.13 5.59 -3.11
C SER A 15 14.69 5.19 -2.75
N ILE A 16 14.33 3.92 -2.90
CA ILE A 16 13.00 3.43 -2.55
C ILE A 16 12.76 3.52 -1.03
N LEU A 17 13.77 3.21 -0.22
CA LEU A 17 13.67 3.29 1.24
C LEU A 17 13.46 4.72 1.75
N VAL A 18 13.99 5.73 1.06
CA VAL A 18 13.81 7.15 1.42
C VAL A 18 12.39 7.63 1.13
N ASP A 19 11.72 7.08 0.11
CA ASP A 19 10.38 7.51 -0.28
C ASP A 19 9.26 6.84 0.56
N MET A 20 9.57 5.72 1.22
CA MET A 20 8.65 5.01 2.10
C MET A 20 8.68 5.56 3.52
N ASP A 21 7.53 5.59 4.19
CA ASP A 21 7.42 5.97 5.59
C ASP A 21 7.48 4.74 6.51
N SER A 22 8.70 4.36 6.87
CA SER A 22 8.97 3.24 7.78
C SER A 22 8.49 3.43 9.21
N ARG A 23 7.94 4.61 9.56
CA ARG A 23 7.32 4.84 10.88
C ARG A 23 5.90 4.31 10.96
N VAL A 24 5.28 4.08 9.80
CA VAL A 24 3.95 3.48 9.70
C VAL A 24 4.11 1.97 9.55
N ASP A 25 3.36 1.19 10.32
CA ASP A 25 3.34 -0.25 10.17
C ASP A 25 2.62 -0.65 8.86
N SER A 26 3.34 -1.35 7.99
CA SER A 26 2.81 -1.87 6.72
C SER A 26 1.64 -2.82 6.89
N CYS A 27 1.54 -3.51 8.04
CA CYS A 27 0.46 -4.44 8.34
C CYS A 27 -0.81 -3.73 8.84
N GLU A 28 -0.71 -2.47 9.28
CA GLU A 28 -1.83 -1.64 9.73
C GLU A 28 -2.33 -0.72 8.60
N ASP A 29 -1.42 -0.05 7.88
CA ASP A 29 -1.77 0.90 6.83
C ASP A 29 -0.70 1.01 5.74
N PHE A 30 -0.78 0.10 4.77
CA PHE A 30 0.19 0.03 3.68
C PHE A 30 0.18 1.28 2.78
N SER A 31 -0.99 1.91 2.60
CA SER A 31 -1.09 3.13 1.79
C SER A 31 -0.30 4.29 2.40
N ALA A 32 -0.31 4.48 3.72
CA ALA A 32 0.50 5.53 4.33
C ALA A 32 2.00 5.16 4.33
N TYR A 33 2.33 3.88 4.54
CA TYR A 33 3.70 3.37 4.43
C TYR A 33 4.30 3.63 3.03
N ALA A 34 3.55 3.36 1.95
CA ALA A 34 4.07 3.41 0.59
C ALA A 34 3.89 4.77 -0.12
N CYS A 35 2.88 5.57 0.25
CA CYS A 35 2.52 6.77 -0.52
C CYS A 35 2.92 8.11 0.11
N SER A 36 3.61 8.12 1.26
CA SER A 36 3.87 9.36 2.02
C SER A 36 4.44 10.50 1.16
N PHE A 37 5.43 10.23 0.31
CA PHE A 37 6.02 11.25 -0.56
C PHE A 37 5.32 11.39 -1.94
N PHE A 38 4.59 10.35 -2.38
CA PHE A 38 4.01 10.27 -3.73
C PHE A 38 2.53 10.66 -3.81
N ALA A 39 2.09 11.63 -3.01
CA ALA A 39 0.71 12.10 -2.96
C ALA A 39 0.13 12.62 -4.30
N MET A 40 1.00 12.89 -5.29
CA MET A 40 0.64 13.36 -6.63
C MET A 40 0.26 12.23 -7.59
N LEU A 41 0.60 10.96 -7.29
CA LEU A 41 0.19 9.83 -8.13
C LEU A 41 -1.29 9.51 -7.93
N ALA A 42 -2.01 9.18 -9.00
CA ALA A 42 -3.46 8.91 -8.93
C ALA A 42 -3.87 7.76 -7.98
N VAL A 43 -2.94 6.86 -7.64
CA VAL A 43 -3.15 5.75 -6.69
C VAL A 43 -2.84 6.17 -5.25
N CYS A 44 -1.98 7.17 -5.07
CA CYS A 44 -1.57 7.74 -3.80
C CYS A 44 -2.23 9.10 -3.51
N SER A 45 -3.24 9.48 -4.28
CA SER A 45 -3.82 10.81 -4.21
C SER A 45 -4.52 11.07 -2.87
N VAL A 46 -4.23 12.24 -2.31
CA VAL A 46 -4.90 12.73 -1.11
C VAL A 46 -6.04 13.67 -1.50
N ALA A 47 -7.18 13.54 -0.84
CA ALA A 47 -8.35 14.37 -1.08
C ALA A 47 -8.93 14.88 0.24
N GLN A 48 -9.54 16.07 0.21
CA GLN A 48 -10.29 16.59 1.35
C GLN A 48 -11.47 15.67 1.66
N VAL A 49 -11.84 15.56 2.94
CA VAL A 49 -12.92 14.69 3.40
C VAL A 49 -14.23 14.96 2.66
N ALA A 50 -14.59 16.23 2.44
CA ALA A 50 -15.80 16.60 1.71
C ALA A 50 -15.79 16.06 0.27
N THR A 51 -14.68 16.25 -0.46
CA THR A 51 -14.50 15.73 -1.82
C THR A 51 -14.55 14.20 -1.85
N LEU A 52 -13.95 13.56 -0.86
CA LEU A 52 -13.95 12.10 -0.73
C LEU A 52 -15.36 11.54 -0.47
N VAL A 53 -16.13 12.18 0.41
CA VAL A 53 -17.53 11.80 0.68
C VAL A 53 -18.37 11.91 -0.58
N GLU A 54 -18.22 13.00 -1.34
CA GLU A 54 -18.93 13.18 -2.61
C GLU A 54 -18.50 12.15 -3.67
N GLN A 55 -17.20 11.83 -3.75
CA GLN A 55 -16.72 10.75 -4.63
C GLN A 55 -17.35 9.41 -4.27
N ILE A 56 -17.38 9.06 -2.98
CA ILE A 56 -17.95 7.80 -2.49
C ILE A 56 -19.44 7.74 -2.82
N ARG A 57 -20.18 8.85 -2.62
CA ARG A 57 -21.61 8.94 -2.96
C ARG A 57 -21.87 8.77 -4.45
N LYS A 58 -21.02 9.35 -5.30
CA LYS A 58 -21.13 9.25 -6.77
C LYS A 58 -20.71 7.89 -7.31
N GLY A 59 -19.97 7.08 -6.54
CA GLY A 59 -19.74 5.65 -6.78
C GLY A 59 -18.89 5.30 -8.02
N ALA A 60 -18.33 6.26 -8.75
CA ALA A 60 -17.63 5.98 -10.00
C ALA A 60 -16.30 5.24 -9.84
N ARG A 61 -15.62 5.41 -8.69
CA ARG A 61 -14.35 4.72 -8.38
C ARG A 61 -14.07 4.69 -6.88
N SER A 62 -13.53 3.57 -6.40
CA SER A 62 -13.04 3.46 -5.03
C SER A 62 -11.97 4.52 -4.70
N PRO A 63 -11.95 5.05 -3.47
CA PRO A 63 -10.91 5.94 -3.00
C PRO A 63 -9.49 5.40 -3.20
N ALA A 64 -8.52 6.29 -3.44
CA ALA A 64 -7.12 5.96 -3.69
C ALA A 64 -6.53 5.01 -2.62
N ARG A 65 -6.64 5.41 -1.34
CA ARG A 65 -6.23 4.61 -0.18
C ARG A 65 -6.89 3.23 -0.12
N GLY A 66 -8.17 3.15 -0.48
CA GLY A 66 -8.92 1.88 -0.50
C GLY A 66 -8.47 0.95 -1.64
N ARG A 67 -7.97 1.49 -2.76
CA ARG A 67 -7.43 0.70 -3.86
C ARG A 67 -6.11 0.03 -3.50
N ILE A 68 -5.27 0.72 -2.73
CA ILE A 68 -3.99 0.18 -2.26
C ILE A 68 -4.23 -0.86 -1.16
N ASN A 69 -4.88 -0.43 -0.07
CA ASN A 69 -5.07 -1.28 1.10
C ASN A 69 -5.97 -2.49 0.78
N GLY A 70 -7.03 -2.30 0.00
CA GLY A 70 -7.91 -3.38 -0.41
C GLY A 70 -7.24 -4.42 -1.32
N ALA A 71 -6.24 -4.02 -2.13
CA ALA A 71 -5.48 -4.96 -2.94
C ALA A 71 -4.57 -5.84 -2.06
N VAL A 72 -3.80 -5.23 -1.15
CA VAL A 72 -2.86 -5.98 -0.30
C VAL A 72 -3.56 -6.86 0.73
N GLN A 73 -4.73 -6.45 1.24
CA GLN A 73 -5.58 -7.27 2.10
C GLN A 73 -5.87 -8.66 1.52
N ASN A 74 -6.06 -8.72 0.20
CA ASN A 74 -6.42 -9.93 -0.52
C ASN A 74 -5.22 -10.73 -1.05
N SER A 75 -3.97 -10.26 -0.87
CA SER A 75 -2.76 -11.00 -1.28
C SER A 75 -2.19 -11.83 -0.13
N ALA A 76 -1.85 -13.10 -0.39
CA ALA A 76 -1.13 -13.95 0.56
C ALA A 76 0.40 -13.70 0.49
N GLU A 77 0.87 -13.33 -0.69
CA GLU A 77 2.26 -12.97 -0.98
C GLU A 77 2.66 -11.72 -0.21
N PHE A 78 1.77 -10.73 -0.12
CA PHE A 78 1.97 -9.54 0.70
C PHE A 78 2.21 -9.90 2.18
N ALA A 79 1.34 -10.74 2.76
CA ALA A 79 1.48 -11.17 4.15
C ALA A 79 2.81 -11.90 4.39
N THR A 80 3.26 -12.70 3.43
CA THR A 80 4.53 -13.41 3.48
C THR A 80 5.72 -12.46 3.38
N ALA A 81 5.66 -11.48 2.46
CA ALA A 81 6.76 -10.55 2.22
C ALA A 81 6.98 -9.57 3.39
N PHE A 82 5.90 -9.13 4.02
CA PHE A 82 5.94 -8.18 5.15
C PHE A 82 5.84 -8.87 6.52
N GLY A 83 5.69 -10.20 6.56
CA GLY A 83 5.59 -10.96 7.81
C GLY A 83 4.35 -10.65 8.65
N CYS A 84 3.26 -10.20 8.01
CA CYS A 84 2.03 -9.83 8.70
C CYS A 84 1.29 -11.07 9.25
N SER A 85 0.68 -10.93 10.43
CA SER A 85 -0.18 -11.99 10.98
C SER A 85 -1.52 -12.08 10.23
N ASN A 86 -2.17 -13.25 10.27
CA ASN A 86 -3.48 -13.51 9.62
C ASN A 86 -4.66 -12.72 10.23
N ALA A 87 -4.41 -11.91 11.25
CA ALA A 87 -5.39 -11.04 11.89
C ALA A 87 -5.08 -9.55 11.72
N ALA A 88 -3.98 -9.20 11.04
CA ALA A 88 -3.61 -7.82 10.79
C ALA A 88 -4.61 -7.15 9.82
N PRO A 89 -4.86 -5.84 9.95
CA PRO A 89 -5.77 -5.11 9.06
C PRO A 89 -5.44 -5.26 7.57
N MET A 90 -4.16 -5.30 7.20
CA MET A 90 -3.70 -5.49 5.82
C MET A 90 -3.50 -6.96 5.44
N SER A 91 -3.81 -7.91 6.34
CA SER A 91 -3.87 -9.34 6.03
C SER A 91 -4.97 -10.05 6.83
N PRO A 92 -6.24 -9.74 6.54
CA PRO A 92 -7.37 -10.39 7.20
C PRO A 92 -7.48 -11.87 6.81
N ALA A 93 -8.06 -12.67 7.70
CA ALA A 93 -8.30 -14.09 7.48
C ALA A 93 -9.25 -14.39 6.30
N LYS A 94 -10.20 -13.48 6.04
CA LYS A 94 -11.12 -13.58 4.89
C LYS A 94 -10.57 -12.76 3.74
N LYS A 95 -10.16 -13.44 2.66
CA LYS A 95 -9.62 -12.85 1.44
C LYS A 95 -10.55 -13.14 0.26
N CYS A 96 -10.60 -12.21 -0.68
CA CYS A 96 -11.32 -12.33 -1.94
C CYS A 96 -10.35 -12.76 -3.05
N GLU A 97 -10.75 -13.76 -3.83
CA GLU A 97 -10.05 -14.22 -5.02
C GLU A 97 -11.04 -14.20 -6.19
N LEU A 98 -10.63 -13.63 -7.32
CA LEU A 98 -11.53 -13.34 -8.44
C LEU A 98 -11.19 -14.13 -9.71
N TRP A 99 -9.98 -14.68 -9.81
CA TRP A 99 -9.44 -15.30 -11.03
C TRP A 99 -8.84 -16.67 -10.74
#